data_AF-A0A3A0CQY7-F1
#
_entry.id   AF-A0A3A0CQY7-F1
#
_cell.length_a   1.000
_cell.length_b   1.000
_cell.length_c   1.000
_cell.angle_alpha   90.00
_cell.angle_beta   90.00
_cell.angle_gamma   90.00
#
_symmetry.space_group_name_H-M   'P 1'
#
loop_
_entity.id
_entity.type
_entity.pdbx_description
1 polymer ?
#
loop_
_entity_poly.entity_id
_entity_poly.type
_entity_poly.pdbx_seq_one_letter_code
_entity_poly.pdbx_strand_id
1 'polypeptide(L)' 'RLARYLAEEAKRTSHTTLTLPISKATLAAFLGTIPETLSRSLHELENRGLISVQGKQIVIRNQSQLQQISG' A
#
# COMPACT_ATOMS: atom_id res chain seq x y z
N ARG A 1 -1.02 9.54 -1.26
CA ARG A 1 -1.81 9.22 -0.04
C ARG A 1 -1.67 7.75 0.36
N LEU A 2 -2.09 6.79 -0.45
CA LEU A 2 -1.89 5.34 -0.20
C LEU A 2 -0.42 4.96 0.01
N ALA A 3 0.47 5.30 -0.93
CA ALA A 3 1.90 4.98 -0.84
C ALA A 3 2.53 5.54 0.45
N ARG A 4 2.12 6.76 0.85
CA ARG A 4 2.55 7.39 2.09
C ARG A 4 2.06 6.65 3.33
N TYR A 5 0.79 6.26 3.37
CA TYR A 5 0.25 5.44 4.45
C TYR A 5 1.02 4.12 4.60
N LEU A 6 1.26 3.42 3.48
CA LEU A 6 2.03 2.18 3.46
C LEU A 6 3.49 2.41 3.92
N ALA A 7 4.13 3.49 3.49
CA ALA A 7 5.50 3.83 3.88
C ALA A 7 5.62 4.20 5.37
N GLU A 8 4.64 4.92 5.91
CA GLU A 8 4.57 5.26 7.34
C GLU A 8 4.29 4.03 8.20
N GLU A 9 3.37 3.15 7.79
CA GLU A 9 3.09 1.90 8.50
C GLU A 9 4.29 0.95 8.48
N ALA A 10 4.97 0.81 7.34
CA ALA A 10 6.19 0.02 7.24
C ALA A 10 7.29 0.55 8.17
N LYS A 11 7.45 1.87 8.22
CA LYS A 11 8.40 2.54 9.10
C LYS A 11 8.07 2.35 10.58
N ARG A 12 6.78 2.39 10.94
CA ARG A 12 6.32 2.20 12.33
C ARG A 12 6.49 0.77 12.83
N THR A 13 6.13 -0.19 12.00
CA THR A 13 6.13 -1.60 12.39
C THR A 13 7.47 -2.30 12.11
N SER A 14 8.39 -1.65 11.37
CA SER A 14 9.55 -2.31 10.73
C SER A 14 9.16 -3.56 9.94
N HIS A 15 7.87 -3.77 9.69
CA HIS A 15 7.33 -4.93 9.04
C HIS A 15 7.04 -4.59 7.60
N THR A 16 7.59 -5.45 6.76
CA THR A 16 7.46 -5.41 5.32
C THR A 16 6.08 -5.91 4.88
N THR A 17 5.33 -6.59 5.74
CA THR A 17 4.04 -7.18 5.39
C THR A 17 2.91 -6.55 6.22
N LEU A 18 2.00 -5.89 5.52
CA LEU A 18 0.77 -5.35 6.08
C LEU A 18 -0.36 -6.32 5.78
N THR A 19 -0.94 -6.92 6.81
CA THR A 19 -2.14 -7.74 6.67
C THR A 19 -3.34 -6.84 6.82
N LEU A 20 -4.10 -6.65 5.74
CA LEU A 20 -5.35 -5.91 5.84
C LEU A 20 -6.44 -6.88 6.31
N PRO A 21 -7.02 -6.66 7.50
CA PRO A 21 -8.20 -7.43 7.91
C PRO A 21 -9.42 -7.11 7.03
N ILE A 22 -9.33 -6.06 6.22
CA ILE A 22 -10.42 -5.45 5.46
C ILE A 22 -10.16 -5.49 3.94
N SER A 23 -11.23 -5.50 3.15
CA SER A 23 -11.16 -5.53 1.68
C SER A 23 -10.60 -4.22 1.10
N LYS A 24 -10.10 -4.27 -0.16
CA LYS A 24 -9.58 -3.08 -0.89
C LYS A 24 -10.56 -1.89 -0.89
N ALA A 25 -11.86 -2.16 -0.94
CA ALA A 25 -12.91 -1.15 -0.87
C ALA A 25 -12.97 -0.45 0.50
N THR A 26 -12.80 -1.20 1.58
CA THR A 26 -12.76 -0.64 2.94
C THR A 26 -11.47 0.16 3.16
N LEU A 27 -10.34 -0.30 2.61
CA LEU A 27 -9.10 0.49 2.65
C LEU A 27 -9.27 1.81 1.88
N ALA A 28 -9.98 1.80 0.77
CA ALA A 28 -10.28 3.00 0.00
C ALA A 28 -11.13 3.97 0.82
N ALA A 29 -12.22 3.48 1.41
CA ALA A 29 -13.06 4.26 2.31
C ALA A 29 -12.25 4.84 3.48
N PHE A 30 -11.37 4.03 4.10
CA PHE A 30 -10.52 4.45 5.21
C PHE A 30 -9.54 5.57 4.82
N LEU A 31 -8.98 5.49 3.61
CA LEU A 31 -8.07 6.51 3.07
C LEU A 31 -8.81 7.70 2.42
N GLY A 32 -10.14 7.74 2.52
CA GLY A 32 -10.97 8.79 1.92
C GLY A 32 -10.85 8.84 0.39
N THR A 33 -10.73 7.68 -0.23
CA THR A 33 -10.63 7.53 -1.68
C THR A 33 -11.61 6.47 -2.19
N ILE A 34 -11.77 6.36 -3.50
CA ILE A 34 -12.62 5.37 -4.15
C ILE A 34 -11.81 4.11 -4.50
N PRO A 35 -12.44 2.92 -4.44
CA PRO A 35 -11.76 1.64 -4.69
C PRO A 35 -11.07 1.57 -6.06
N GLU A 36 -11.65 2.18 -7.09
CA GLU A 36 -11.06 2.21 -8.44
C GLU A 36 -9.72 2.96 -8.47
N THR A 37 -9.66 4.15 -7.87
CA THR A 37 -8.43 4.95 -7.78
C THR A 37 -7.38 4.24 -6.93
N LEU A 38 -7.79 3.68 -5.79
CA LEU A 38 -6.89 2.95 -4.92
C LEU A 38 -6.34 1.69 -5.59
N SER A 39 -7.20 0.96 -6.30
CA SER A 39 -6.80 -0.26 -7.02
C SER A 39 -5.80 0.07 -8.12
N ARG A 40 -6.02 1.16 -8.88
CA ARG A 40 -5.03 1.67 -9.85
C ARG A 40 -3.70 1.99 -9.18
N SER A 41 -3.70 2.75 -8.08
CA SER A 41 -2.47 3.09 -7.37
C SER A 41 -1.75 1.84 -6.83
N LEU A 42 -2.47 0.89 -6.23
CA LEU A 42 -1.88 -0.38 -5.77
C LEU A 42 -1.25 -1.15 -6.92
N HIS A 43 -1.96 -1.26 -8.05
CA HIS A 43 -1.49 -2.01 -9.21
C HIS A 43 -0.27 -1.33 -9.84
N GLU A 44 -0.23 0.01 -9.88
CA GLU A 44 0.94 0.73 -10.36
C GLU A 44 2.16 0.53 -9.45
N LEU A 45 1.97 0.54 -8.12
CA LEU A 45 3.02 0.26 -7.16
C LEU A 45 3.52 -1.20 -7.26
N GLU A 46 2.60 -2.14 -7.48
CA GLU A 46 2.91 -3.55 -7.70
C GLU A 46 3.68 -3.77 -8.99
N ASN A 47 3.26 -3.13 -10.08
CA ASN A 47 3.91 -3.20 -11.39
C ASN A 47 5.32 -2.59 -11.36
N ARG A 48 5.54 -1.57 -10.53
CA ARG A 48 6.87 -1.00 -10.25
C ARG A 48 7.72 -1.89 -9.33
N GLY A 49 7.19 -3.01 -8.83
CA GLY A 49 7.90 -3.92 -7.91
C GLY A 49 8.12 -3.35 -6.51
N LEU A 50 7.38 -2.31 -6.13
CA LEU A 50 7.51 -1.62 -4.84
C LEU A 50 6.74 -2.34 -3.75
N ILE A 51 5.58 -2.89 -4.11
CA ILE A 51 4.72 -3.70 -3.26
C ILE A 51 4.31 -4.97 -4.00
N SER A 52 3.68 -5.89 -3.29
CA SER A 52 3.06 -7.08 -3.85
C SER A 52 1.78 -7.35 -3.09
N VAL A 53 0.66 -7.44 -3.80
CA VAL A 53 -0.66 -7.61 -3.19
C VAL A 53 -1.04 -9.09 -3.26
N GLN A 54 -1.00 -9.77 -2.12
CA GLN A 54 -1.41 -11.16 -1.95
C GLN A 54 -2.79 -11.23 -1.30
N GLY A 55 -3.83 -11.01 -2.10
CA GLY A 55 -5.22 -11.02 -1.65
C GLY A 55 -5.51 -9.92 -0.61
N LYS A 56 -5.47 -10.29 0.67
CA LYS A 56 -5.66 -9.39 1.82
C LYS A 56 -4.34 -8.91 2.45
N GLN A 57 -3.21 -9.48 2.04
CA GLN A 57 -1.88 -9.05 2.49
C GLN A 57 -1.22 -8.16 1.44
N ILE A 58 -0.54 -7.11 1.90
CA ILE A 58 0.30 -6.25 1.09
C ILE A 58 1.72 -6.40 1.60
N VAL A 59 2.63 -6.85 0.73
CA VAL A 59 4.06 -7.01 1.02
C VAL A 59 4.81 -5.87 0.37
N ILE A 60 5.46 -5.03 1.16
CA ILE A 60 6.25 -3.89 0.71
C ILE A 60 7.64 -4.37 0.30
N ARG A 61 7.84 -4.70 -0.96
CA ARG A 61 9.13 -5.21 -1.47
C ARG A 61 10.27 -4.22 -1.28
N ASN A 62 9.99 -2.92 -1.35
CA ASN A 62 11.02 -1.89 -1.31
C ASN A 62 10.57 -0.63 -0.53
N GLN A 63 10.83 -0.62 0.78
CA GLN A 63 10.45 0.50 1.65
C GLN A 63 11.13 1.81 1.26
N SER A 64 12.42 1.77 0.89
CA SER A 64 13.18 2.98 0.52
C SER A 64 12.62 3.65 -0.74
N GLN A 65 12.34 2.88 -1.80
CA GLN A 65 11.70 3.46 -2.99
C GLN A 65 10.27 3.90 -2.71
N LEU A 66 9.51 3.12 -1.94
CA LEU A 66 8.15 3.49 -1.55
C LEU A 66 8.12 4.84 -0.81
N GLN A 67 9.14 5.12 0.01
CA GLN A 67 9.31 6.42 0.65
C GLN A 67 9.61 7.52 -0.38
N GLN A 68 10.49 7.28 -1.35
CA GLN A 68 10.84 8.27 -2.38
C GLN A 68 9.67 8.72 -3.25
N ILE A 69 8.79 7.80 -3.64
CA ILE A 69 7.56 8.13 -4.39
C ILE A 69 6.41 8.65 -3.51
N SER A 70 6.58 8.64 -2.17
CA SER A 70 5.58 9.14 -1.22
C SER A 70 5.91 10.52 -0.62
N GLY A 71 7.15 10.97 -0.79
CA GLY A 71 7.63 12.31 -0.42
C GLY A 71 7.19 13.33 -1.44
#